data_AF-A0A3N5Q4M1-F1
#
_entry.id   AF-A0A3N5Q4M1-F1
#
_cell.length_a   1.000
_cell.length_b   1.000
_cell.length_c   1.000
_cell.angle_alpha   90.00
_cell.angle_beta   90.00
_cell.angle_gamma   90.00
#
_symmetry.space_group_name_H-M   'P 1'
#
loop_
_entity.id
_entity.type
_entity.pdbx_description
1 polymer ?
#
loop_
_entity_poly.entity_id
_entity_poly.type
_entity_poly.pdbx_seq_one_letter_code
_entity_poly.pdbx_strand_id
1 'polypeptide(L)' 'VGGATYQVPVEVRPERRNALAIRWIINFSKGRSGQTMSEKLAAELLDAFNNRGASVKKKDDTHKMAEANKAFAHYRW' A
#
# COMPACT_ATOMS: atom_id res chain seq x y z
N VAL A 1 1.02 25.32 0.73
CA VAL A 1 1.32 26.77 0.67
C VAL A 1 -0.01 27.50 0.53
N GLY A 2 -0.29 28.47 1.40
CA GLY A 2 -1.62 29.07 1.53
C GLY A 2 -2.59 28.22 2.35
N GLY A 3 -2.39 28.10 3.67
CA GLY A 3 -3.36 27.56 4.64
C GLY A 3 -3.76 26.08 4.55
N ALA A 4 -3.59 25.43 3.39
CA ALA A 4 -3.99 24.05 3.12
C ALA A 4 -2.79 23.10 3.02
N THR A 5 -2.96 21.89 3.54
CA THR A 5 -2.03 20.77 3.42
C THR A 5 -2.28 20.01 2.12
N TYR A 6 -1.27 19.93 1.25
CA TYR A 6 -1.35 19.22 -0.03
C TYR A 6 -0.61 17.90 0.05
N GLN A 7 -1.18 16.85 -0.53
CA GLN A 7 -0.50 15.56 -0.69
C GLN A 7 0.34 15.59 -1.96
N VAL A 8 1.67 15.59 -1.81
CA VAL A 8 2.61 15.56 -2.92
C VAL A 8 3.12 14.12 -3.12
N PRO A 9 2.88 13.49 -4.27
CA PRO A 9 3.36 12.14 -4.53
C PRO A 9 4.89 12.13 -4.73
N VAL A 10 5.56 11.14 -4.15
CA VAL A 10 7.00 10.96 -4.24
C VAL A 10 7.30 9.54 -4.72
N GLU A 11 8.27 9.42 -5.62
CA GLU A 11 8.72 8.12 -6.10
C GLU A 11 9.38 7.30 -4.98
N VAL A 12 8.96 6.04 -4.87
CA VAL A 12 9.47 5.13 -3.84
C VAL A 12 10.72 4.42 -4.37
N ARG A 13 11.82 4.56 -3.63
CA ARG A 13 13.09 3.86 -3.92
C ARG A 13 12.88 2.33 -3.95
N PRO A 14 13.57 1.58 -4.84
CA PRO A 14 13.39 0.13 -4.98
C PRO A 14 13.54 -0.66 -3.67
N GLU A 15 14.54 -0.35 -2.86
CA GLU A 15 14.78 -1.00 -1.55
C GLU A 15 13.57 -0.87 -0.61
N ARG A 16 12.90 0.28 -0.63
CA ARG A 16 11.75 0.57 0.23
C ARG A 16 10.46 -0.08 -0.28
N ARG A 17 10.38 -0.42 -1.57
CA ARG A 17 9.23 -1.08 -2.20
C ARG A 17 8.97 -2.45 -1.57
N ASN A 18 10.01 -3.26 -1.42
CA ASN A 18 9.90 -4.60 -0.83
C ASN A 18 9.48 -4.53 0.65
N ALA A 19 10.08 -3.62 1.42
CA ALA A 19 9.73 -3.42 2.82
C ALA A 19 8.26 -2.97 3.00
N LEU A 20 7.76 -2.10 2.12
CA LEU A 20 6.36 -1.68 2.14
C LEU A 20 5.39 -2.82 1.81
N ALA A 21 5.70 -3.62 0.79
CA ALA A 21 4.89 -4.77 0.40
C ALA A 21 4.76 -5.78 1.56
N ILE A 22 5.90 -6.18 2.15
CA ILE A 22 5.93 -7.10 3.29
C ILE A 22 5.15 -6.53 4.48
N ARG A 23 5.34 -5.24 4.80
CA ARG A 23 4.65 -4.57 5.90
C ARG A 23 3.13 -4.57 5.70
N TRP A 24 2.65 -4.29 4.49
CA TRP A 24 1.23 -4.34 4.19
C TRP A 24 0.66 -5.74 4.34
N ILE A 25 1.30 -6.76 3.74
CA ILE A 25 0.83 -8.15 3.85
C ILE A 25 0.72 -8.58 5.31
N ILE A 26 1.74 -8.32 6.14
CA ILE A 26 1.72 -8.68 7.57
C ILE A 26 0.61 -7.94 8.32
N ASN A 27 0.46 -6.63 8.10
CA ASN A 27 -0.55 -5.83 8.79
C ASN A 27 -1.98 -6.26 8.44
N PHE A 28 -2.26 -6.51 7.15
CA PHE A 28 -3.57 -6.98 6.73
C PHE A 28 -3.84 -8.42 7.17
N SER A 29 -2.82 -9.29 7.17
CA SER A 29 -2.93 -10.65 7.72
C SER A 29 -3.33 -10.64 9.20
N LYS A 30 -2.78 -9.73 10.01
CA LYS A 30 -3.15 -9.60 11.44
C LYS A 30 -4.62 -9.21 11.64
N GLY A 31 -5.17 -8.41 10.73
CA GLY A 31 -6.57 -7.96 10.78
C GLY A 31 -7.60 -8.99 10.28
N ARG A 32 -7.17 -10.11 9.69
CA ARG A 32 -8.08 -11.16 9.22
C ARG A 32 -8.65 -12.00 10.36
N SER A 33 -9.87 -12.49 10.17
CA SER A 33 -10.46 -13.56 10.98
C SER A 33 -9.82 -14.91 10.63
N GLY A 34 -9.56 -15.74 11.64
CA GLY A 34 -8.87 -17.02 11.50
C GLY A 34 -8.24 -17.46 12.83
N GLN A 35 -7.92 -18.74 12.98
CA GLN A 35 -7.42 -19.28 14.24
C GLN A 35 -5.94 -18.92 14.45
N THR A 36 -5.08 -19.19 13.46
CA THR A 36 -3.63 -18.99 13.60
C THR A 36 -3.08 -17.92 12.66
N MET A 37 -1.97 -17.27 13.04
CA MET A 37 -1.31 -16.26 12.19
C MET A 37 -0.75 -16.87 10.90
N SER A 38 -0.34 -18.14 10.94
CA SER A 38 0.13 -18.89 9.77
C SER A 38 -0.97 -19.05 8.72
N GLU A 39 -2.18 -19.45 9.13
CA GLU A 39 -3.33 -19.56 8.23
C GLU A 39 -3.73 -18.21 7.64
N LYS A 40 -3.76 -17.15 8.46
CA LYS A 40 -4.09 -15.79 8.00
C LYS A 40 -3.08 -15.30 6.97
N LEU A 41 -1.79 -15.54 7.20
CA LEU A 41 -0.73 -15.14 6.29
C LEU A 41 -0.79 -15.92 4.98
N ALA A 42 -0.98 -17.25 5.05
CA ALA A 42 -1.13 -18.09 3.87
C ALA A 42 -2.32 -17.66 3.01
N ALA A 43 -3.47 -17.36 3.64
CA ALA A 43 -4.65 -16.86 2.96
C ALA A 43 -4.40 -15.49 2.30
N GLU A 44 -3.76 -14.54 3.00
CA GLU A 44 -3.46 -13.22 2.42
C GLU A 44 -2.45 -13.33 1.26
N LEU A 45 -1.46 -14.24 1.34
CA LEU A 45 -0.53 -14.49 0.24
C LEU A 45 -1.23 -15.12 -0.98
N LEU A 46 -2.16 -16.05 -0.76
CA LEU A 46 -2.98 -16.63 -1.83
C LEU A 46 -3.88 -15.58 -2.48
N ASP A 47 -4.52 -14.72 -1.69
CA ASP A 47 -5.33 -13.62 -2.21
C ASP A 47 -4.46 -12.64 -3.02
N ALA A 48 -3.29 -12.27 -2.48
CA ALA A 48 -2.36 -11.37 -3.14
C ALA A 48 -1.83 -11.94 -4.48
N PHE A 49 -1.55 -13.24 -4.53
CA PHE A 49 -1.18 -13.93 -5.77
C PHE A 49 -2.29 -13.83 -6.83
N ASN A 50 -3.54 -13.91 -6.42
CA ASN A 50 -4.70 -13.74 -7.29
C ASN A 50 -5.06 -12.26 -7.57
N ASN A 51 -4.17 -11.31 -7.23
CA ASN A 51 -4.41 -9.86 -7.31
C ASN A 51 -5.68 -9.41 -6.56
N ARG A 52 -5.97 -10.06 -5.43
CA ARG A 52 -7.10 -9.78 -4.55
C ARG A 52 -6.60 -9.56 -3.12
N GLY A 53 -7.53 -9.21 -2.23
CA GLY A 53 -7.22 -8.99 -0.82
C GLY A 53 -6.92 -7.53 -0.46
N ALA A 54 -6.83 -7.29 0.85
CA ALA A 54 -6.74 -5.94 1.39
C ALA A 54 -5.36 -5.31 1.13
N SER A 55 -4.30 -6.12 1.15
CA SER A 55 -2.93 -5.67 0.82
C SER A 55 -2.81 -5.17 -0.63
N VAL A 56 -3.39 -5.88 -1.60
CA VAL A 56 -3.40 -5.46 -3.02
C VAL A 56 -4.27 -4.23 -3.21
N LYS A 57 -5.45 -4.19 -2.60
CA LYS A 57 -6.30 -2.99 -2.63
C LYS A 57 -5.57 -1.75 -2.10
N LYS A 58 -4.82 -1.89 -1.01
CA LYS A 58 -4.03 -0.78 -0.45
C LYS A 58 -2.94 -0.29 -1.42
N LYS A 59 -2.29 -1.21 -2.13
CA LYS A 59 -1.35 -0.88 -3.20
C LYS A 59 -2.05 -0.04 -4.27
N ASP A 60 -3.16 -0.53 -4.81
CA ASP A 60 -3.88 0.13 -5.90
C ASP A 60 -4.43 1.50 -5.50
N ASP A 61 -5.01 1.61 -4.31
CA ASP A 61 -5.50 2.89 -3.76
C ASP A 61 -4.36 3.91 -3.61
N THR A 62 -3.17 3.45 -3.20
CA THR A 62 -1.98 4.32 -3.08
C THR A 62 -1.51 4.79 -4.45
N HIS A 63 -1.52 3.93 -5.47
CA HIS A 63 -1.17 4.31 -6.84
C HIS A 63 -2.20 5.29 -7.42
N LYS A 64 -3.50 5.02 -7.27
CA LYS A 64 -4.57 5.91 -7.72
C LYS A 64 -4.48 7.29 -7.05
N MET A 65 -4.21 7.34 -5.76
CA MET A 65 -4.05 8.60 -5.02
C MET A 65 -2.82 9.39 -5.51
N ALA A 66 -1.73 8.70 -5.83
CA ALA A 66 -0.55 9.34 -6.42
C ALA A 66 -0.83 9.88 -7.83
N GLU A 67 -1.60 9.15 -8.64
CA GLU A 67 -2.00 9.57 -9.98
C GLU A 67 -2.96 10.77 -9.95
N ALA A 68 -3.94 10.76 -9.05
CA ALA A 68 -4.87 11.87 -8.86
C ALA A 68 -4.16 13.18 -8.45
N ASN A 69 -3.07 13.06 -7.67
CA ASN A 69 -2.25 14.18 -7.22
C ASN A 69 -1.00 14.41 -8.08
N LYS A 70 -0.90 13.77 -9.26
CA LYS A 70 0.26 13.90 -10.17
C LYS A 70 0.52 15.35 -10.56
N ALA A 71 -0.54 16.15 -10.66
CA ALA A 71 -0.44 17.58 -10.90
C ALA A 71 0.43 18.31 -9.86
N PHE A 72 0.49 17.85 -8.61
CA PHE A 72 1.29 18.47 -7.54
C PHE A 72 2.74 17.98 -7.48
N ALA A 73 3.17 17.08 -8.36
CA ALA A 73 4.53 16.52 -8.34
C ALA A 73 5.63 17.57 -8.53
N HIS A 74 5.30 18.71 -9.13
CA HIS A 74 6.22 19.85 -9.33
C HIS A 74 6.50 20.65 -8.05
N TYR A 75 5.70 20.50 -6.99
CA TYR A 75 5.98 21.12 -5.66
C TYR A 75 7.09 20.41 -4.87
N ARG A 76 7.79 19.46 -5.50
CA ARG A 76 8.89 18.70 -4.90
C ARG A 76 10.21 19.48 -4.89
N TRP A 77 10.22 20.74 -5.33
CA TRP A 77 11.34 21.66 -5.21
C TRP A 77 10.92 22.97 -4.55
#